data_AF-A0A8C0CCE7-F1
#
_entry.id   AF-A0A8C0CCE7-F1
#
_cell.length_a   1.000
_cell.length_b   1.000
_cell.length_c   1.000
_cell.angle_alpha   90.00
_cell.angle_beta   90.00
_cell.angle_gamma   90.00
#
_symmetry.space_group_name_H-M   'P 1'
#
loop_
_entity.id
_entity.type
_entity.pdbx_description
1 polymer ?
#
loop_
_entity_poly.entity_id
_entity_poly.type
_entity_poly.pdbx_seq_one_letter_code
_entity_poly.pdbx_strand_id
1 'polypeptide(L)'
;MTDLVAVWDVALSDGVHKIEFEHGTTSGKRVVYVDGKEEIRKEWMFKLVGKETFCVGAAKMKATINIDAVSGFAYEYTLEINGKSLKKYMENRSKTTNTWVLHLDGEDFRVVLEKDTMDVWCNGKKMETAHRDQDYVSVILPRSYLQGLYYSTLPLPSKLIFTEV
;
A
#
# COMPACT_ATOMS: atom_id res chain seq x y z
N MET A 1 -10.08 -13.76 5.48
CA MET A 1 -10.30 -12.30 5.33
C MET A 1 -9.63 -11.86 4.04
N THR A 2 -10.37 -11.70 2.95
CA THR A 2 -9.80 -11.26 1.65
C THR A 2 -9.86 -9.74 1.47
N ASP A 3 -10.66 -9.03 2.28
CA ASP A 3 -10.91 -7.60 2.13
C ASP A 3 -10.42 -6.76 3.31
N LEU A 4 -9.52 -7.30 4.14
CA LEU A 4 -8.91 -6.57 5.26
C LEU A 4 -8.01 -5.46 4.71
N VAL A 5 -8.28 -4.21 5.07
CA VAL A 5 -7.59 -3.02 4.52
C VAL A 5 -6.89 -2.18 5.57
N ALA A 6 -7.21 -2.36 6.85
CA ALA A 6 -6.57 -1.63 7.93
C ALA A 6 -6.68 -2.36 9.26
N VAL A 7 -5.65 -2.20 10.10
CA VAL A 7 -5.58 -2.73 11.46
C VAL A 7 -4.99 -1.67 12.37
N TRP A 8 -5.64 -1.32 13.48
CA TRP A 8 -5.10 -0.39 14.48
C TRP A 8 -4.97 -1.07 15.83
N ASP A 9 -3.88 -0.79 16.54
CA ASP A 9 -3.74 -1.13 17.95
C ASP A 9 -3.88 0.16 18.75
N VAL A 10 -4.86 0.22 19.63
CA VAL A 10 -5.24 1.43 20.36
C VAL A 10 -5.09 1.18 21.86
N ALA A 11 -4.23 1.96 22.51
CA ALA A 11 -4.16 1.98 23.96
C ALA A 11 -5.29 2.85 24.54
N LEU A 12 -6.22 2.23 25.26
CA LEU A 12 -7.25 2.86 26.08
C LEU A 12 -6.98 2.61 27.56
N SER A 13 -7.81 3.19 28.44
CA SER A 13 -7.68 3.04 29.89
C SER A 13 -7.82 1.58 30.38
N ASP A 14 -8.55 0.76 29.64
CA ASP A 14 -8.87 -0.64 29.94
C ASP A 14 -7.96 -1.66 29.23
N GLY A 15 -7.01 -1.19 28.41
CA GLY A 15 -6.04 -2.04 27.74
C GLY A 15 -5.74 -1.61 26.30
N VAL A 16 -5.00 -2.47 25.59
CA VAL A 16 -4.77 -2.32 24.16
C VAL A 16 -5.87 -3.08 23.42
N HIS A 17 -6.59 -2.37 22.55
CA HIS A 17 -7.65 -2.93 21.71
C HIS A 17 -7.18 -3.01 20.26
N LYS A 18 -7.46 -4.13 19.61
CA LYS A 18 -7.19 -4.33 18.18
C LYS A 18 -8.45 -4.04 17.38
N ILE A 19 -8.35 -3.13 16.43
CA ILE A 19 -9.44 -2.77 15.52
C ILE A 19 -9.04 -3.20 14.11
N GLU A 20 -9.90 -3.97 13.46
CA GLU A 20 -9.69 -4.48 12.10
C GLU A 20 -10.83 -3.98 11.21
N PHE A 21 -10.49 -3.54 10.00
CA PHE A 21 -11.47 -3.03 9.04
C PHE A 21 -11.36 -3.73 7.70
N GLU A 22 -12.46 -4.32 7.27
CA GLU A 22 -12.64 -4.84 5.93
C GLU A 22 -13.39 -3.84 5.04
N HIS A 23 -12.91 -3.62 3.82
CA HIS A 23 -13.60 -2.82 2.82
C HIS A 23 -13.53 -3.45 1.43
N GLY A 24 -14.66 -3.99 0.96
CA GLY A 24 -14.79 -4.53 -0.40
C GLY A 24 -15.07 -3.43 -1.40
N THR A 25 -14.11 -3.09 -2.26
CA THR A 25 -14.26 -1.98 -3.24
C THR A 25 -15.18 -2.32 -4.42
N THR A 26 -15.53 -3.60 -4.63
CA THR A 26 -16.50 -4.03 -5.65
C THR A 26 -17.94 -3.98 -5.14
N SER A 27 -18.19 -4.42 -3.90
CA SER A 27 -19.54 -4.49 -3.30
C SER A 27 -19.87 -3.33 -2.37
N GLY A 28 -18.86 -2.55 -1.97
CA GLY A 28 -18.96 -1.59 -0.86
C GLY A 28 -19.11 -2.25 0.50
N LYS A 29 -18.80 -3.55 0.64
CA LYS A 29 -18.86 -4.26 1.91
C LYS A 29 -17.98 -3.56 2.94
N ARG A 30 -18.48 -3.37 4.16
CA ARG A 30 -17.71 -2.83 5.30
C ARG A 30 -17.89 -3.72 6.51
N VAL A 31 -16.81 -4.15 7.13
CA VAL A 31 -16.85 -4.90 8.40
C VAL A 31 -15.84 -4.32 9.37
N VAL A 32 -16.28 -4.05 10.60
CA VAL A 32 -15.41 -3.58 11.68
C VAL A 32 -15.37 -4.67 12.75
N TYR A 33 -14.17 -5.08 13.12
CA TYR A 33 -13.93 -5.93 14.28
C TYR A 33 -13.19 -5.15 15.35
N VAL A 34 -13.56 -5.38 16.61
CA VAL A 34 -12.87 -4.90 17.80
C VAL A 34 -12.56 -6.12 18.66
N ASP A 35 -11.29 -6.37 18.92
CA ASP A 35 -10.78 -7.53 19.65
C ASP A 35 -11.31 -8.87 19.11
N GLY A 36 -11.40 -8.97 17.78
CA GLY A 36 -11.92 -10.15 17.08
C GLY A 36 -13.45 -10.29 17.09
N LYS A 37 -14.18 -9.38 17.75
CA LYS A 37 -15.64 -9.33 17.74
C LYS A 37 -16.15 -8.35 16.69
N GLU A 38 -17.10 -8.78 15.88
CA GLU A 38 -17.77 -7.93 14.90
C GLU A 38 -18.63 -6.87 15.59
N GLU A 39 -18.37 -5.60 15.29
CA GLU A 39 -19.15 -4.45 15.77
C GLU A 39 -20.03 -3.85 14.68
N ILE A 40 -19.58 -3.92 13.42
CA ILE A 40 -20.34 -3.42 12.26
C ILE A 40 -20.21 -4.41 11.11
N ARG A 41 -21.32 -4.68 10.43
CA ARG A 41 -21.34 -5.33 9.12
C ARG A 41 -22.33 -4.65 8.19
N LYS A 42 -21.83 -4.29 7.00
CA LYS A 42 -22.61 -3.85 5.86
C LYS A 42 -22.20 -4.70 4.68
N GLU A 43 -23.11 -5.54 4.22
CA GLU A 43 -22.79 -6.50 3.16
C GLU A 43 -22.67 -5.84 1.79
N TRP A 44 -23.40 -4.74 1.58
CA TRP A 44 -23.41 -4.01 0.32
C TRP A 44 -23.62 -2.51 0.52
N MET A 45 -22.87 -1.71 -0.22
CA MET A 45 -23.04 -0.25 -0.29
C MET A 45 -22.71 0.28 -1.69
N PHE A 46 -23.57 1.16 -2.21
CA PHE A 46 -23.28 1.85 -3.48
C PHE A 46 -22.12 2.84 -3.38
N LYS A 47 -21.97 3.51 -2.23
CA LYS A 47 -20.95 4.53 -2.00
C LYS A 47 -19.76 3.94 -1.25
N LEU A 48 -18.57 4.05 -1.85
CA LEU A 48 -17.33 3.50 -1.30
C LEU A 48 -16.68 4.42 -0.26
N VAL A 49 -16.82 5.74 -0.39
CA VAL A 49 -16.36 6.72 0.62
C VAL A 49 -17.41 6.98 1.70
N GLY A 50 -16.98 7.43 2.87
CA GLY A 50 -17.88 7.72 3.99
C GLY A 50 -17.24 7.43 5.33
N LYS A 51 -18.04 7.09 6.33
CA LYS A 51 -17.55 6.78 7.67
C LYS A 51 -18.38 5.73 8.37
N GLU A 52 -17.74 5.01 9.29
CA GLU A 52 -18.36 4.05 10.19
C GLU A 52 -18.02 4.40 11.63
N THR A 53 -19.03 4.48 12.49
CA THR A 53 -18.88 4.87 13.89
C THR A 53 -19.30 3.73 14.80
N PHE A 54 -18.44 3.38 15.76
CA PHE A 54 -18.61 2.26 16.69
C PHE A 54 -18.04 2.62 18.07
N CYS A 55 -18.12 1.68 19.02
CA CYS A 55 -17.58 1.84 20.37
C CYS A 55 -16.43 0.87 20.60
N VAL A 56 -15.43 1.28 21.38
CA VAL A 56 -14.25 0.47 21.74
C VAL A 56 -14.09 0.41 23.25
N GLY A 57 -13.74 -0.76 23.77
CA GLY A 57 -13.46 -0.98 25.18
C GLY A 57 -14.70 -0.92 26.08
N ALA A 58 -14.48 -1.21 27.37
CA ALA A 58 -15.48 -1.21 28.43
C ALA A 58 -16.10 0.18 28.65
N ALA A 59 -15.32 1.24 28.44
CA ALA A 59 -15.80 2.62 28.54
C ALA A 59 -16.66 3.07 27.34
N LYS A 60 -16.89 2.19 26.35
CA LYS A 60 -17.63 2.49 25.11
C LYS A 60 -17.12 3.77 24.44
N MET A 61 -15.81 3.88 24.32
CA MET A 61 -15.17 5.04 23.71
C MET A 61 -15.60 5.14 22.25
N LYS A 62 -16.11 6.30 21.83
CA LYS A 62 -16.55 6.52 20.44
C LYS A 62 -15.35 6.51 19.50
N ALA A 63 -15.40 5.62 18.53
CA ALA A 63 -14.44 5.50 17.43
C ALA A 63 -15.13 5.74 16.09
N THR A 64 -14.43 6.33 15.13
CA THR A 64 -14.91 6.53 13.76
C THR A 64 -13.83 6.18 12.77
N ILE A 65 -14.13 5.31 11.81
CA ILE A 65 -13.29 5.07 10.64
C ILE A 65 -13.82 5.93 9.51
N ASN A 66 -12.98 6.83 9.00
CA ASN A 66 -13.24 7.60 7.78
C ASN A 66 -12.61 6.90 6.58
N ILE A 67 -13.33 6.91 5.46
CA ILE A 67 -12.94 6.33 4.19
C ILE A 67 -12.97 7.45 3.17
N ASP A 68 -11.78 7.89 2.78
CA ASP A 68 -11.60 9.01 1.86
C ASP A 68 -11.05 8.50 0.53
N ALA A 69 -11.58 9.01 -0.57
CA ALA A 69 -10.97 8.76 -1.87
C ALA A 69 -9.71 9.61 -1.99
N VAL A 70 -8.63 8.98 -2.42
CA VAL A 70 -7.37 9.66 -2.78
C VAL A 70 -7.09 9.48 -4.27
N SER A 71 -6.05 10.14 -4.78
CA SER A 71 -5.65 10.01 -6.18
C SER A 71 -5.38 8.55 -6.58
N GLY A 72 -5.52 8.25 -7.88
CA GLY A 72 -5.20 6.91 -8.41
C GLY A 72 -6.20 5.81 -8.05
N PHE A 73 -7.49 6.14 -7.87
CA PHE A 73 -8.56 5.18 -7.54
C PHE A 73 -8.32 4.41 -6.22
N ALA A 74 -7.57 5.00 -5.29
CA ALA A 74 -7.27 4.42 -3.99
C ALA A 74 -8.11 5.08 -2.87
N TYR A 75 -8.11 4.43 -1.70
CA TYR A 75 -8.82 4.88 -0.51
C TYR A 75 -7.85 5.01 0.66
N GLU A 76 -7.99 6.07 1.44
CA GLU A 76 -7.34 6.26 2.74
C GLU A 76 -8.33 5.90 3.85
N TYR A 77 -7.82 5.23 4.89
CA TYR A 77 -8.58 4.86 6.08
C TYR A 77 -7.99 5.55 7.29
N THR A 78 -8.78 6.39 7.94
CA THR A 78 -8.38 7.10 9.17
C THR A 78 -9.25 6.67 10.32
N LEU A 79 -8.64 6.19 11.41
CA LEU A 79 -9.34 5.93 12.66
C LEU A 79 -9.27 7.18 13.55
N GLU A 80 -10.41 7.61 14.06
CA GLU A 80 -10.52 8.69 15.05
C GLU A 80 -11.09 8.12 16.34
N ILE A 81 -10.43 8.40 17.47
CA ILE A 81 -10.91 8.04 18.80
C ILE A 81 -11.00 9.29 19.64
N ASN A 82 -12.19 9.57 20.17
CA ASN A 82 -12.46 10.77 20.96
C ASN A 82 -12.00 12.08 20.28
N GLY A 83 -12.16 12.15 18.95
CA GLY A 83 -11.76 13.31 18.14
C GLY A 83 -10.25 13.44 17.87
N LYS A 84 -9.41 12.49 18.34
CA LYS A 84 -7.99 12.40 17.98
C LYS A 84 -7.81 11.38 16.86
N SER A 85 -7.21 11.80 15.75
CA SER A 85 -6.94 10.93 14.62
C SER A 85 -5.68 10.10 14.84
N LEU A 86 -5.83 8.79 14.67
CA LEU A 86 -4.77 7.80 14.55
C LEU A 86 -4.70 7.41 13.08
N LYS A 87 -3.97 8.21 12.29
CA LYS A 87 -3.61 7.81 10.92
C LYS A 87 -2.66 6.63 11.01
N LYS A 88 -3.05 5.46 10.50
CA LYS A 88 -2.09 4.37 10.30
C LYS A 88 -1.61 4.38 8.86
N TYR A 89 -0.34 4.72 8.72
CA TYR A 89 0.45 4.62 7.51
C TYR A 89 0.95 3.17 7.42
N MET A 90 0.17 2.25 6.87
CA MET A 90 0.66 0.91 6.48
C MET A 90 -0.40 0.13 5.69
N GLU A 91 -0.51 0.41 4.39
CA GLU A 91 -0.49 -0.59 3.30
C GLU A 91 -0.49 0.12 1.95
N ASN A 92 0.71 0.36 1.38
CA ASN A 92 0.81 0.67 -0.07
C ASN A 92 2.22 0.55 -0.65
N ARG A 93 3.12 -0.26 -0.06
CA ARG A 93 4.44 -0.46 -0.68
C ARG A 93 4.32 -1.07 -2.09
N SER A 94 3.22 -1.77 -2.40
CA SER A 94 2.91 -2.29 -3.74
C SER A 94 2.20 -1.31 -4.69
N LYS A 95 1.55 -0.23 -4.21
CA LYS A 95 0.89 0.76 -5.09
C LYS A 95 1.71 2.02 -5.33
N THR A 96 2.59 2.44 -4.42
CA THR A 96 3.52 3.56 -4.66
C THR A 96 4.84 3.10 -5.24
N THR A 97 5.21 1.83 -5.07
CA THR A 97 6.43 1.28 -5.64
C THR A 97 6.22 -0.06 -6.33
N ASN A 98 6.92 -0.31 -7.43
CA ASN A 98 7.17 -1.66 -7.91
C ASN A 98 8.56 -2.07 -7.39
N THR A 99 8.69 -3.29 -6.87
CA THR A 99 9.99 -3.82 -6.40
C THR A 99 10.30 -5.11 -7.14
N TRP A 100 11.52 -5.22 -7.65
CA TRP A 100 12.07 -6.42 -8.28
C TRP A 100 13.35 -6.83 -7.55
N VAL A 101 13.63 -8.12 -7.52
CA VAL A 101 14.92 -8.66 -7.09
C VAL A 101 15.54 -9.37 -8.29
N LEU A 102 16.67 -8.87 -8.77
CA LEU A 102 17.45 -9.45 -9.86
C LEU A 102 18.59 -10.24 -9.25
N HIS A 103 18.83 -11.46 -9.73
CA HIS A 103 19.98 -12.26 -9.31
C HIS A 103 21.01 -12.18 -10.44
N LEU A 104 22.14 -11.51 -10.21
CA LEU A 104 23.20 -11.31 -11.20
C LEU A 104 24.53 -11.72 -10.58
N ASP A 105 25.29 -12.59 -11.26
CA ASP A 105 26.62 -13.07 -10.84
C ASP A 105 26.72 -13.57 -9.37
N GLY A 106 25.62 -14.15 -8.86
CA GLY A 106 25.53 -14.66 -7.49
C GLY A 106 25.22 -13.62 -6.42
N GLU A 107 24.96 -12.37 -6.81
CA GLU A 107 24.51 -11.29 -5.93
C GLU A 107 23.03 -10.91 -6.20
N ASP A 108 22.32 -10.58 -5.12
CA ASP A 108 20.93 -10.12 -5.18
C ASP A 108 20.87 -8.59 -5.28
N PHE A 109 20.22 -8.11 -6.34
CA PHE A 109 19.98 -6.70 -6.60
C PHE A 109 18.51 -6.36 -6.42
N ARG A 110 18.22 -5.57 -5.39
CA ARG A 110 16.88 -5.07 -5.14
C ARG A 110 16.66 -3.76 -5.88
N VAL A 111 15.80 -3.79 -6.89
CA VAL A 111 15.38 -2.64 -7.69
C VAL A 111 14.00 -2.17 -7.23
N VAL A 112 13.83 -0.87 -7.00
CA VAL A 112 12.57 -0.26 -6.60
C VAL A 112 12.26 0.90 -7.55
N LEU A 113 11.12 0.86 -8.23
CA LEU A 113 10.54 1.99 -8.97
C LEU A 113 9.52 2.66 -8.07
N GLU A 114 9.70 3.94 -7.79
CA GLU A 114 8.70 4.80 -7.17
C GLU A 114 7.78 5.36 -8.26
N LYS A 115 6.50 5.00 -8.25
CA LYS A 115 5.54 5.30 -9.34
C LYS A 115 5.18 6.78 -9.44
N ASP A 116 5.27 7.52 -8.34
CA ASP A 116 4.92 8.94 -8.27
C ASP A 116 6.02 9.83 -8.86
N THR A 117 7.25 9.58 -8.43
CA THR A 117 8.43 10.31 -8.90
C THR A 117 9.01 9.68 -10.17
N MET A 118 8.59 8.45 -10.51
CA MET A 118 9.21 7.55 -11.49
C MET A 118 10.73 7.39 -11.25
N ASP A 119 11.17 7.56 -10.00
CA ASP A 119 12.56 7.36 -9.60
C ASP A 119 12.85 5.87 -9.43
N VAL A 120 14.05 5.46 -9.84
CA VAL A 120 14.50 4.08 -9.71
C VAL A 120 15.65 4.01 -8.72
N TRP A 121 15.59 3.02 -7.83
CA TRP A 121 16.57 2.77 -6.79
C TRP A 121 17.11 1.35 -6.95
N CYS A 122 18.42 1.16 -6.81
CA CYS A 122 19.07 -0.15 -6.77
C CYS A 122 19.88 -0.26 -5.48
N ASN A 123 19.59 -1.27 -4.64
CA ASN A 123 20.27 -1.49 -3.35
C ASN A 123 20.38 -0.22 -2.48
N GLY A 124 19.35 0.63 -2.53
CA GLY A 124 19.28 1.88 -1.77
C GLY A 124 19.98 3.09 -2.41
N LYS A 125 20.64 2.95 -3.57
CA LYS A 125 21.16 4.06 -4.36
C LYS A 125 20.20 4.47 -5.47
N LYS A 126 19.96 5.78 -5.62
CA LYS A 126 19.18 6.33 -6.73
C LYS A 126 19.95 6.17 -8.04
N MET A 127 19.27 5.64 -9.05
CA MET A 127 19.82 5.35 -10.38
C MET A 127 19.59 6.53 -11.33
N GLU A 128 20.48 6.66 -12.31
CA GLU A 128 20.27 7.60 -13.41
C GLU A 128 19.23 7.03 -14.39
N THR A 129 18.20 7.83 -14.66
CA THR A 129 17.13 7.47 -15.59
C THR A 129 17.49 7.95 -16.98
N ALA A 130 17.64 7.04 -17.94
CA ALA A 130 18.00 7.35 -19.32
C ALA A 130 16.82 7.96 -20.10
N HIS A 131 15.62 7.42 -19.87
CA HIS A 131 14.41 7.79 -20.60
C HIS A 131 13.16 7.48 -19.76
N ARG A 132 12.10 8.27 -19.94
CA ARG A 132 10.85 8.15 -19.20
C ARG A 132 9.67 8.38 -20.13
N ASP A 133 8.74 7.44 -20.15
CA ASP A 133 7.49 7.49 -20.91
C ASP A 133 6.31 7.10 -19.98
N GLN A 134 5.07 7.36 -20.41
CA GLN A 134 3.85 6.99 -19.66
C GLN A 134 3.74 5.48 -19.43
N ASP A 135 4.36 4.68 -20.30
CA ASP A 135 4.28 3.22 -20.27
C ASP A 135 5.54 2.54 -19.67
N TYR A 136 6.68 3.23 -19.63
CA TYR A 136 7.94 2.65 -19.18
C TYR A 136 9.01 3.64 -18.68
N VAL A 137 9.90 3.16 -17.83
CA VAL A 137 11.11 3.88 -17.37
C VAL A 137 12.34 3.09 -17.77
N SER A 138 13.33 3.72 -18.39
CA SER A 138 14.60 3.08 -18.70
C SER A 138 15.73 3.54 -17.79
N VAL A 139 16.53 2.59 -17.31
CA VAL A 139 17.66 2.86 -16.41
C VAL A 139 18.98 2.35 -16.98
N ILE A 140 20.03 3.13 -16.73
CA ILE A 140 21.40 2.77 -17.10
C ILE A 140 22.02 2.05 -15.89
N LEU A 141 22.45 0.81 -16.09
CA LEU A 141 23.25 0.09 -15.10
C LEU A 141 24.74 0.33 -15.36
N PRO A 142 25.57 0.52 -14.31
CA PRO A 142 27.02 0.53 -14.46
C PRO A 142 27.53 -0.75 -15.13
N ARG A 143 28.53 -0.62 -16.01
CA ARG A 143 29.11 -1.72 -16.81
C ARG A 143 29.56 -2.95 -16.00
N SER A 144 29.82 -2.79 -14.72
CA SER A 144 30.15 -3.87 -13.78
C SER A 144 29.00 -4.87 -13.56
N TYR A 145 27.77 -4.55 -13.96
CA TYR A 145 26.57 -5.38 -13.77
C TYR A 145 26.12 -6.12 -15.05
N LEU A 146 26.84 -5.97 -16.17
CA LEU A 146 26.37 -6.39 -17.50
C LEU A 146 26.95 -7.72 -18.03
N GLN A 147 27.72 -8.48 -17.27
CA GLN A 147 28.12 -9.83 -17.69
C GLN A 147 26.98 -10.86 -17.52
N GLY A 148 25.82 -10.65 -18.16
CA GLY A 148 24.78 -11.69 -18.15
C GLY A 148 23.40 -11.32 -18.70
N LEU A 149 23.14 -10.07 -19.08
CA LEU A 149 21.79 -9.65 -19.48
C LEU A 149 21.50 -9.93 -20.95
N TYR A 150 21.23 -11.19 -21.29
CA TYR A 150 20.43 -11.51 -22.48
C TYR A 150 18.94 -11.27 -22.14
N TYR A 151 18.42 -10.15 -22.64
CA TYR A 151 17.01 -9.86 -22.94
C TYR A 151 15.96 -10.52 -22.03
N SER A 152 15.53 -9.82 -20.97
CA SER A 152 14.23 -10.08 -20.35
C SER A 152 13.27 -8.92 -20.62
N THR A 153 12.50 -9.03 -21.70
CA THR A 153 11.28 -8.23 -21.91
C THR A 153 10.14 -8.91 -21.16
N LEU A 154 9.91 -8.54 -19.89
CA LEU A 154 8.72 -8.97 -19.15
C LEU A 154 7.53 -8.05 -19.51
N PRO A 155 6.37 -8.57 -19.96
CA PRO A 155 5.24 -7.73 -20.32
C PRO A 155 4.28 -7.52 -19.12
N LEU A 156 3.76 -6.28 -19.02
CA LEU A 156 2.60 -5.78 -18.25
C LEU A 156 2.82 -5.29 -16.80
N PRO A 157 2.00 -4.34 -16.33
CA PRO A 157 1.85 -2.95 -16.79
C PRO A 157 2.78 -2.03 -15.96
N SER A 158 3.34 -0.97 -16.58
CA SER A 158 4.52 -0.16 -16.16
C SER A 158 5.87 -0.88 -16.33
N LYS A 159 6.41 -0.84 -17.55
CA LYS A 159 7.63 -1.58 -17.94
C LYS A 159 8.88 -0.88 -17.40
N LEU A 160 9.85 -1.65 -16.88
CA LEU A 160 11.21 -1.18 -16.64
C LEU A 160 12.10 -1.72 -17.76
N ILE A 161 12.83 -0.87 -18.46
CA ILE A 161 13.71 -1.26 -19.58
C ILE A 161 15.17 -0.97 -19.20
N PHE A 162 16.06 -1.92 -19.42
CA PHE A 162 17.49 -1.71 -19.23
C PHE A 162 18.11 -1.36 -20.58
N THR A 163 18.83 -0.25 -20.66
CA THR A 163 19.47 0.21 -21.90
C THR A 163 20.97 0.43 -21.66
N GLU A 164 21.81 -0.10 -22.55
CA GLU A 164 23.25 0.18 -22.55
C GLU A 164 23.54 1.58 -23.12
N VAL A 165 24.65 2.18 -22.67
CA VAL A 165 25.42 3.18 -23.42
C VAL A 165 26.79 2.60 -23.71
#